data_AF-A0A3E0MXF4-F1
#
_entry.id   AF-A0A3E0MXF4-F1
#
_cell.length_a   1.000
_cell.length_b   1.000
_cell.length_c   1.000
_cell.angle_alpha   90.00
_cell.angle_beta   90.00
_cell.angle_gamma   90.00
#
_symmetry.space_group_name_H-M   'P 1'
#
loop_
_entity.id
_entity.type
_entity.pdbx_description
1 polymer ?
#
loop_
_entity_poly.entity_id
_entity_poly.type
_entity_poly.pdbx_seq_one_letter_code
_entity_poly.pdbx_strand_id
1 'polypeptide(L)'
;MRKILLFAAVLWSLGLSAQQGFVRNDGQWEDPSKFVYRFGANAIFLTGDSIVFSILDPKDQHNHSAPEKHHYSDTLHYANFSLKFAGANKLNWKGGEAFDHKNHFYLGHRSRWRTGVPSFHGIIAQDVYPGIDLKVYAATGGMKYDWIVHPGADPSVIVQEYGGIEGLDVLPKKVKIRTAIGTLEEEMPYAYQGSKEVRARYQRGKDEVRINLGAYDQSQTLTIDP
;
A
#
# COMPACT_ATOMS: atom_id res chain seq x y z
N MET A 1 18.04 -19.46 31.67
CA MET A 1 16.72 -19.00 32.16
C MET A 1 15.88 -18.64 30.94
N ARG A 2 14.95 -19.54 30.56
CA ARG A 2 13.99 -19.37 29.47
C ARG A 2 12.92 -18.37 29.90
N LYS A 3 12.70 -17.30 29.13
CA LYS A 3 11.47 -16.51 29.23
C LYS A 3 10.56 -16.91 28.08
N ILE A 4 9.57 -17.72 28.45
CA ILE A 4 8.36 -18.02 27.69
C ILE A 4 7.56 -16.72 27.63
N LEU A 5 7.28 -16.21 26.43
CA LEU A 5 6.35 -15.11 26.24
C LEU A 5 5.05 -15.66 25.67
N LEU A 6 3.99 -15.34 26.40
CA LEU A 6 2.61 -15.82 26.26
C LEU A 6 2.05 -15.62 24.85
N PHE A 7 1.42 -16.68 24.36
CA PHE A 7 0.34 -16.60 23.38
C PHE A 7 -0.83 -15.81 24.00
N ALA A 8 -1.08 -14.60 23.52
CA ALA A 8 -2.40 -13.99 23.65
C ALA A 8 -3.21 -14.46 22.44
N ALA A 9 -3.98 -15.52 22.63
CA ALA A 9 -5.05 -15.89 21.73
C ALA A 9 -6.15 -14.83 21.85
N VAL A 10 -6.12 -13.82 20.99
CA VAL A 10 -7.31 -13.02 20.71
C VAL A 10 -7.90 -13.61 19.43
N LEU A 11 -8.91 -14.45 19.59
CA LEU A 11 -9.85 -14.78 18.54
C LEU A 11 -10.57 -13.49 18.14
N TRP A 12 -9.97 -12.73 17.22
CA TRP A 12 -10.76 -11.85 16.39
C TRP A 12 -11.54 -12.78 15.49
N SER A 13 -12.86 -12.69 15.56
CA SER A 13 -13.73 -13.17 14.49
C SER A 13 -13.08 -12.73 13.18
N LEU A 14 -12.58 -13.70 12.41
CA LEU A 14 -12.31 -13.50 11.00
C LEU A 14 -13.66 -13.16 10.40
N GLY A 15 -14.03 -11.88 10.41
CA GLY A 15 -14.97 -11.37 9.46
C GLY A 15 -14.37 -11.76 8.12
N LEU A 16 -14.97 -12.78 7.50
CA LEU A 16 -14.78 -13.09 6.10
C LEU A 16 -15.29 -11.88 5.32
N SER A 17 -14.54 -10.78 5.37
CA SER A 17 -14.54 -9.84 4.29
C SER A 17 -13.94 -10.61 3.14
N ALA A 18 -14.74 -10.88 2.10
CA ALA A 18 -14.22 -11.38 0.85
C ALA A 18 -13.19 -10.36 0.37
N GLN A 19 -11.93 -10.61 0.67
CA GLN A 19 -10.83 -9.74 0.30
C GLN A 19 -10.75 -9.84 -1.23
N GLN A 20 -11.30 -8.84 -1.93
CA GLN A 20 -11.44 -8.89 -3.38
C GLN A 20 -10.09 -8.89 -4.10
N GLY A 21 -8.98 -8.73 -3.39
CA GLY A 21 -7.65 -8.60 -3.97
C GLY A 21 -7.49 -7.32 -4.76
N PHE A 22 -6.38 -7.20 -5.47
CA PHE A 22 -6.14 -6.12 -6.43
C PHE A 22 -6.94 -6.42 -7.70
N VAL A 23 -8.05 -5.73 -7.90
CA VAL A 23 -8.92 -5.90 -9.07
C VAL A 23 -8.33 -5.11 -10.24
N ARG A 24 -8.15 -5.76 -11.39
CA ARG A 24 -7.64 -5.08 -12.60
C ARG A 24 -8.69 -4.13 -13.17
N ASN A 25 -8.28 -2.95 -13.62
CA ASN A 25 -9.16 -2.06 -14.36
C ASN A 25 -9.18 -2.44 -15.86
N ASP A 26 -10.23 -3.17 -16.26
CA ASP A 26 -10.52 -3.55 -17.65
C ASP A 26 -11.46 -2.54 -18.34
N GLY A 27 -11.56 -1.33 -17.77
CA GLY A 27 -12.44 -0.25 -18.23
C GLY A 27 -13.81 -0.22 -17.54
N GLN A 28 -13.97 -0.93 -16.41
CA GLN A 28 -15.15 -0.75 -15.56
C GLN A 28 -15.11 0.58 -14.78
N TRP A 29 -13.92 1.17 -14.60
CA TRP A 29 -13.72 2.48 -14.01
C TRP A 29 -13.02 3.41 -15.02
N GLU A 30 -13.52 4.64 -15.12
CA GLU A 30 -13.03 5.66 -16.06
C GLU A 30 -11.88 6.51 -15.50
N ASP A 31 -11.27 6.05 -14.39
CA ASP A 31 -10.12 6.68 -13.76
C ASP A 31 -8.79 6.06 -14.27
N PRO A 32 -7.63 6.69 -14.03
CA PRO A 32 -6.36 6.25 -14.61
C PRO A 32 -5.76 5.00 -13.95
N SER A 33 -6.39 4.42 -12.93
CA SER A 33 -5.90 3.24 -12.24
C SER A 33 -5.78 2.03 -13.17
N LYS A 34 -4.74 1.23 -12.93
CA LYS A 34 -4.51 -0.09 -13.52
C LYS A 34 -5.06 -1.19 -12.64
N PHE A 35 -4.99 -1.00 -11.32
CA PHE A 35 -5.56 -1.88 -10.32
C PHE A 35 -6.19 -1.05 -9.19
N VAL A 36 -7.26 -1.58 -8.61
CA VAL A 36 -7.90 -1.02 -7.43
C VAL A 36 -7.98 -2.08 -6.35
N TYR A 37 -7.57 -1.72 -5.13
CA TYR A 37 -7.72 -2.55 -3.94
C TYR A 37 -8.65 -1.86 -2.96
N ARG A 38 -9.70 -2.56 -2.52
CA ARG A 38 -10.68 -2.04 -1.56
C ARG A 38 -10.59 -2.81 -0.26
N PHE A 39 -10.60 -2.09 0.85
CA PHE A 39 -10.57 -2.66 2.20
C PHE A 39 -11.46 -1.84 3.13
N GLY A 40 -12.58 -2.43 3.56
CA GLY A 40 -13.65 -1.69 4.22
C GLY A 40 -14.19 -0.58 3.32
N ALA A 41 -14.34 0.63 3.87
CA ALA A 41 -14.74 1.82 3.12
C ALA A 41 -13.59 2.47 2.32
N ASN A 42 -12.35 2.00 2.52
CA ASN A 42 -11.16 2.60 1.92
C ASN A 42 -10.85 1.99 0.54
N ALA A 43 -10.11 2.75 -0.25
CA ALA A 43 -9.61 2.29 -1.54
C ALA A 43 -8.17 2.75 -1.80
N ILE A 44 -7.42 1.90 -2.49
CA ILE A 44 -6.10 2.19 -3.04
C ILE A 44 -6.16 2.00 -4.55
N PHE A 45 -5.64 2.96 -5.29
CA PHE A 45 -5.62 3.00 -6.75
C PHE A 45 -4.17 3.00 -7.21
N LEU A 46 -3.78 1.98 -7.97
CA LEU A 46 -2.43 1.89 -8.54
C LEU A 46 -2.47 2.42 -9.96
N THR A 47 -1.81 3.54 -10.20
CA THR A 47 -1.80 4.23 -11.49
C THR A 47 -0.48 4.01 -12.22
N GLY A 48 -0.28 4.63 -13.39
CA GLY A 48 0.98 4.52 -14.14
C GLY A 48 2.17 5.24 -13.51
N ASP A 49 1.98 6.08 -12.50
CA ASP A 49 3.04 6.91 -11.90
C ASP A 49 2.96 7.02 -10.37
N SER A 50 1.89 6.51 -9.76
CA SER A 50 1.59 6.73 -8.35
C SER A 50 0.74 5.61 -7.74
N ILE A 51 0.79 5.52 -6.41
CA ILE A 51 -0.19 4.83 -5.60
C ILE A 51 -1.05 5.91 -4.95
N VAL A 52 -2.37 5.88 -5.18
CA VAL A 52 -3.31 6.85 -4.63
C VAL A 52 -4.14 6.19 -3.56
N PHE A 53 -4.27 6.86 -2.42
CA PHE A 53 -5.00 6.41 -1.24
C PHE A 53 -6.25 7.25 -1.07
N SER A 54 -7.37 6.61 -0.79
CA SER A 54 -8.62 7.24 -0.37
C SER A 54 -9.07 6.56 0.93
N ILE A 55 -8.84 7.27 2.04
CA ILE A 55 -9.00 6.72 3.39
C ILE A 55 -10.14 7.47 4.10
N LEU A 56 -11.10 6.74 4.64
CA LEU A 56 -12.24 7.28 5.40
C LEU A 56 -11.76 7.83 6.75
N ASP A 57 -12.27 8.99 7.15
CA ASP A 57 -12.04 9.55 8.47
C ASP A 57 -12.49 8.54 9.55
N PRO A 58 -11.63 8.21 10.53
CA PRO A 58 -12.01 7.35 11.65
C PRO A 58 -13.26 7.81 12.41
N LYS A 59 -13.57 9.11 12.42
CA LYS A 59 -14.80 9.66 13.03
C LYS A 59 -16.07 9.21 12.30
N ASP A 60 -15.96 8.92 11.01
CA ASP A 60 -17.05 8.42 10.17
C ASP A 60 -17.10 6.89 10.13
N GLN A 61 -16.17 6.19 10.80
CA GLN A 61 -16.21 4.73 10.96
C GLN A 61 -17.23 4.32 12.01
N HIS A 62 -18.23 3.54 11.61
CA HIS A 62 -19.26 3.03 12.52
C HIS A 62 -18.74 1.87 13.39
N ASN A 63 -18.99 1.96 14.70
CA ASN A 63 -18.84 0.83 15.63
C ASN A 63 -20.21 0.15 15.81
N HIS A 64 -20.33 -1.11 15.42
CA HIS A 64 -21.57 -1.90 15.47
C HIS A 64 -22.12 -2.20 16.89
N SER A 65 -21.57 -1.58 17.94
CA SER A 65 -21.87 -1.90 19.34
C SER A 65 -22.69 -0.83 20.09
N ALA A 66 -23.13 0.25 19.42
CA ALA A 66 -23.88 1.32 20.08
C ALA A 66 -25.41 1.11 20.00
N PRO A 67 -26.15 1.20 21.13
CA PRO A 67 -27.59 0.89 21.20
C PRO A 67 -28.53 2.05 20.81
N GLU A 68 -28.02 3.15 20.23
CA GLU A 68 -28.83 4.34 19.97
C GLU A 68 -29.16 4.55 18.49
N LYS A 69 -30.38 5.05 18.25
CA LYS A 69 -30.97 5.32 16.94
C LYS A 69 -30.06 6.22 16.11
N HIS A 70 -29.64 5.68 14.97
CA HIS A 70 -28.54 6.18 14.14
C HIS A 70 -28.82 7.53 13.47
N HIS A 71 -27.93 8.49 13.68
CA HIS A 71 -27.67 9.53 12.70
C HIS A 71 -26.53 9.03 11.81
N TYR A 72 -26.83 8.63 10.58
CA TYR A 72 -25.79 8.61 9.56
C TYR A 72 -25.28 10.04 9.42
N SER A 73 -23.95 10.25 9.40
CA SER A 73 -23.47 11.53 8.91
C SER A 73 -23.97 11.68 7.48
N ASP A 74 -24.64 12.78 7.15
CA ASP A 74 -25.09 13.07 5.79
C ASP A 74 -23.91 13.19 4.81
N THR A 75 -22.67 13.30 5.33
CA THR A 75 -21.45 13.44 4.55
C THR A 75 -20.35 12.55 5.12
N LEU A 76 -19.67 11.79 4.24
CA LEU A 76 -18.47 11.03 4.58
C LEU A 76 -17.23 11.83 4.19
N HIS A 77 -16.25 11.89 5.09
CA HIS A 77 -14.99 12.59 4.91
C HIS A 77 -13.87 11.60 4.56
N TYR A 78 -13.12 11.92 3.52
CA TYR A 78 -11.99 11.11 3.08
C TYR A 78 -10.73 11.96 2.96
N ALA A 79 -9.59 11.43 3.41
CA ALA A 79 -8.30 11.92 2.97
C ALA A 79 -7.91 11.24 1.65
N ASN A 80 -7.55 12.06 0.67
CA ASN A 80 -7.05 11.59 -0.62
C ASN A 80 -5.62 12.09 -0.80
N PHE A 81 -4.67 11.17 -0.87
CA PHE A 81 -3.25 11.50 -1.04
C PHE A 81 -2.56 10.48 -1.94
N SER A 82 -1.42 10.84 -2.52
CA SER A 82 -0.67 9.99 -3.45
C SER A 82 0.76 9.77 -2.98
N LEU A 83 1.27 8.56 -3.15
CA LEU A 83 2.68 8.22 -3.09
C LEU A 83 3.22 8.12 -4.51
N LYS A 84 4.22 8.95 -4.82
CA LYS A 84 4.96 9.00 -6.09
C LYS A 84 6.41 8.62 -5.86
N PHE A 85 7.05 8.14 -6.92
CA PHE A 85 8.44 7.72 -6.90
C PHE A 85 9.26 8.61 -7.83
N ALA A 86 10.04 9.53 -7.27
CA ALA A 86 10.76 10.51 -8.06
C ALA A 86 11.84 9.83 -8.90
N GLY A 87 11.92 10.19 -10.19
CA GLY A 87 12.86 9.59 -11.14
C GLY A 87 12.52 8.15 -11.57
N ALA A 88 11.39 7.60 -11.15
CA ALA A 88 10.96 6.27 -11.54
C ALA A 88 10.50 6.21 -13.01
N ASN A 89 10.67 5.03 -13.60
CA ASN A 89 9.99 4.67 -14.84
C ASN A 89 8.47 4.59 -14.63
N LYS A 90 7.73 4.57 -15.74
CA LYS A 90 6.29 4.30 -15.71
C LYS A 90 6.03 2.95 -15.02
N LEU A 91 5.11 2.95 -14.05
CA LEU A 91 4.72 1.77 -13.29
C LEU A 91 3.88 0.85 -14.17
N ASN A 92 4.54 -0.14 -14.76
CA ASN A 92 3.90 -1.17 -15.59
C ASN A 92 3.49 -2.36 -14.71
N TRP A 93 2.37 -2.21 -14.00
CA TRP A 93 1.85 -3.22 -13.08
C TRP A 93 1.45 -4.53 -13.77
N LYS A 94 1.84 -5.64 -13.15
CA LYS A 94 1.46 -7.00 -13.52
C LYS A 94 0.81 -7.71 -12.34
N GLY A 95 -0.27 -8.44 -12.61
CA GLY A 95 -0.91 -9.32 -11.64
C GLY A 95 0.00 -10.51 -11.29
N GLY A 96 0.12 -10.82 -10.00
CA GLY A 96 0.76 -12.05 -9.52
C GLY A 96 -0.21 -13.24 -9.57
N GLU A 97 -0.32 -13.96 -8.46
CA GLU A 97 -1.28 -15.05 -8.32
C GLU A 97 -2.72 -14.52 -8.30
N ALA A 98 -3.51 -14.95 -9.28
CA ALA A 98 -4.92 -14.58 -9.40
C ALA A 98 -5.78 -15.40 -8.42
N PHE A 99 -6.87 -14.80 -7.97
CA PHE A 99 -7.93 -15.57 -7.32
C PHE A 99 -8.68 -16.45 -8.35
N ASP A 100 -9.18 -17.59 -7.87
CA ASP A 100 -9.98 -18.53 -8.66
C ASP A 100 -11.32 -17.93 -9.07
N HIS A 101 -11.91 -17.09 -8.21
CA HIS A 101 -13.14 -16.39 -8.52
C HIS A 101 -12.92 -15.25 -9.53
N LYS A 102 -14.02 -14.76 -10.10
CA LYS A 102 -14.03 -13.61 -11.01
C LYS A 102 -15.01 -12.54 -10.52
N ASN A 103 -14.67 -11.29 -10.83
CA ASN A 103 -15.49 -10.14 -10.48
C ASN A 103 -16.36 -9.74 -11.68
N HIS A 104 -17.60 -9.32 -11.40
CA HIS A 104 -18.57 -8.88 -12.39
C HIS A 104 -19.10 -7.50 -11.99
N PHE A 105 -18.90 -6.53 -12.88
CA PHE A 105 -19.21 -5.13 -12.67
C PHE A 105 -20.33 -4.68 -13.61
N TYR A 106 -21.43 -4.19 -13.04
CA TYR A 106 -22.57 -3.64 -13.77
C TYR A 106 -22.78 -2.17 -13.38
N LEU A 107 -21.78 -1.32 -13.67
CA LEU A 107 -21.68 0.05 -13.15
C LEU A 107 -22.22 1.11 -14.12
N GLY A 108 -23.37 1.71 -13.81
CA GLY A 108 -23.98 2.76 -14.63
C GLY A 108 -24.28 2.28 -16.06
N HIS A 109 -23.83 3.03 -17.07
CA HIS A 109 -24.04 2.67 -18.48
C HIS A 109 -23.46 1.30 -18.85
N ARG A 110 -24.18 0.58 -19.72
CA ARG A 110 -23.79 -0.76 -20.22
C ARG A 110 -22.39 -0.82 -20.84
N SER A 111 -21.90 0.27 -21.41
CA SER A 111 -20.54 0.37 -21.96
C SER A 111 -19.44 0.13 -20.92
N ARG A 112 -19.74 0.32 -19.62
CA ARG A 112 -18.82 0.09 -18.50
C ARG A 112 -19.04 -1.24 -17.80
N TRP A 113 -20.00 -2.05 -18.27
CA TRP A 113 -20.19 -3.37 -17.72
C TRP A 113 -19.03 -4.27 -18.10
N ARG A 114 -18.45 -4.97 -17.13
CA ARG A 114 -17.34 -5.91 -17.32
C ARG A 114 -17.64 -7.18 -16.55
N THR A 115 -17.38 -8.33 -17.16
CA THR A 115 -17.54 -9.63 -16.54
C THR A 115 -16.23 -10.39 -16.61
N GLY A 116 -15.99 -11.32 -15.68
CA GLY A 116 -14.77 -12.11 -15.71
C GLY A 116 -13.51 -11.34 -15.31
N VAL A 117 -13.65 -10.20 -14.62
CA VAL A 117 -12.50 -9.34 -14.26
C VAL A 117 -11.68 -10.05 -13.18
N PRO A 118 -10.39 -10.31 -13.42
CA PRO A 118 -9.54 -10.99 -12.45
C PRO A 118 -9.15 -10.06 -11.32
N SER A 119 -8.88 -10.66 -10.17
CA SER A 119 -8.19 -10.02 -9.06
C SER A 119 -7.03 -10.87 -8.58
N PHE A 120 -6.08 -10.23 -7.90
CA PHE A 120 -4.79 -10.82 -7.56
C PHE A 120 -4.48 -10.64 -6.07
N HIS A 121 -3.76 -11.60 -5.49
CA HIS A 121 -3.27 -11.52 -4.10
C HIS A 121 -2.21 -10.43 -3.91
N GLY A 122 -1.44 -10.18 -4.97
CA GLY A 122 -0.45 -9.13 -5.04
C GLY A 122 -0.10 -8.83 -6.49
N ILE A 123 0.54 -7.68 -6.70
CA ILE A 123 0.93 -7.16 -8.00
C ILE A 123 2.35 -6.62 -7.94
N ILE A 124 3.01 -6.55 -9.09
CA ILE A 124 4.40 -6.10 -9.19
C ILE A 124 4.55 -5.12 -10.36
N ALA A 125 5.24 -4.02 -10.13
CA ALA A 125 5.80 -3.19 -11.19
C ALA A 125 7.30 -3.52 -11.28
N GLN A 126 7.74 -3.98 -12.44
CA GLN A 126 9.14 -4.33 -12.67
C GLN A 126 9.91 -3.13 -13.24
N ASP A 127 11.21 -3.07 -12.93
CA ASP A 127 12.13 -2.02 -13.39
C ASP A 127 11.57 -0.60 -13.14
N VAL A 128 10.99 -0.39 -11.95
CA VAL A 128 10.56 0.94 -11.48
C VAL A 128 11.75 1.88 -11.44
N TYR A 129 12.90 1.36 -11.01
CA TYR A 129 14.22 1.91 -11.27
C TYR A 129 15.08 0.81 -11.92
N PRO A 130 16.23 1.13 -12.53
CA PRO A 130 17.09 0.11 -13.15
C PRO A 130 17.46 -1.01 -12.15
N GLY A 131 16.95 -2.23 -12.39
CA GLY A 131 17.18 -3.38 -11.51
C GLY A 131 16.44 -3.33 -10.17
N ILE A 132 15.38 -2.52 -10.04
CA ILE A 132 14.57 -2.44 -8.82
C ILE A 132 13.09 -2.58 -9.18
N ASP A 133 12.44 -3.57 -8.57
CA ASP A 133 11.00 -3.80 -8.70
C ASP A 133 10.26 -3.28 -7.46
N LEU A 134 8.97 -2.98 -7.65
CA LEU A 134 8.03 -2.62 -6.59
C LEU A 134 6.94 -3.68 -6.51
N LYS A 135 6.89 -4.43 -5.41
CA LYS A 135 5.85 -5.41 -5.15
C LYS A 135 4.84 -4.82 -4.19
N VAL A 136 3.56 -5.00 -4.47
CA VAL A 136 2.44 -4.53 -3.64
C VAL A 136 1.54 -5.72 -3.32
N TYR A 137 1.14 -5.87 -2.06
CA TYR A 137 0.33 -7.00 -1.61
C TYR A 137 -0.62 -6.60 -0.49
N ALA A 138 -1.67 -7.40 -0.33
CA ALA A 138 -2.66 -7.18 0.71
C ALA A 138 -2.08 -7.59 2.06
N ALA A 139 -2.34 -6.78 3.09
CA ALA A 139 -1.90 -7.04 4.46
C ALA A 139 -3.04 -6.70 5.44
N THR A 140 -2.93 -7.17 6.68
CA THR A 140 -3.89 -6.82 7.74
C THR A 140 -4.00 -5.30 7.86
N GLY A 141 -5.21 -4.76 7.72
CA GLY A 141 -5.48 -3.33 7.82
C GLY A 141 -5.26 -2.53 6.53
N GLY A 142 -4.84 -3.14 5.42
CA GLY A 142 -4.69 -2.44 4.15
C GLY A 142 -3.76 -3.13 3.16
N MET A 143 -2.72 -2.41 2.76
CA MET A 143 -1.74 -2.80 1.76
C MET A 143 -0.34 -2.57 2.31
N LYS A 144 0.59 -3.45 1.93
CA LYS A 144 2.04 -3.27 2.10
C LYS A 144 2.72 -3.29 0.75
N TYR A 145 3.92 -2.73 0.69
CA TYR A 145 4.76 -2.79 -0.49
C TYR A 145 6.22 -3.02 -0.12
N ASP A 146 6.92 -3.76 -0.97
CA ASP A 146 8.34 -4.03 -0.82
C ASP A 146 9.09 -3.56 -2.08
N TRP A 147 10.25 -2.96 -1.89
CA TRP A 147 11.25 -2.79 -2.95
C TRP A 147 12.09 -4.06 -3.06
N ILE A 148 12.18 -4.61 -4.26
CA ILE A 148 13.05 -5.75 -4.58
C ILE A 148 14.22 -5.22 -5.38
N VAL A 149 15.37 -5.10 -4.73
CA VAL A 149 16.60 -4.58 -5.30
C VAL A 149 17.43 -5.76 -5.78
N HIS A 150 17.54 -5.93 -7.09
CA HIS A 150 18.31 -7.01 -7.70
C HIS A 150 19.83 -6.80 -7.53
N PRO A 151 20.65 -7.86 -7.62
CA PRO A 151 22.10 -7.75 -7.50
C PRO A 151 22.69 -6.65 -8.38
N GLY A 152 23.54 -5.79 -7.79
CA GLY A 152 24.20 -4.67 -8.46
C GLY A 152 23.34 -3.41 -8.68
N ALA A 153 22.04 -3.42 -8.36
CA ALA A 153 21.20 -2.23 -8.45
C ALA A 153 21.50 -1.25 -7.30
N ASP A 154 21.36 0.05 -7.56
CA ASP A 154 21.61 1.11 -6.57
C ASP A 154 20.30 1.52 -5.86
N PRO A 155 20.06 1.13 -4.60
CA PRO A 155 18.84 1.49 -3.87
C PRO A 155 18.76 2.97 -3.48
N SER A 156 19.84 3.75 -3.61
CA SER A 156 19.84 5.17 -3.22
C SER A 156 18.97 6.05 -4.12
N VAL A 157 18.59 5.52 -5.29
CA VAL A 157 17.68 6.16 -6.25
C VAL A 157 16.21 6.11 -5.81
N ILE A 158 15.87 5.29 -4.82
CA ILE A 158 14.50 5.19 -4.30
C ILE A 158 14.16 6.47 -3.53
N VAL A 159 13.24 7.24 -4.10
CA VAL A 159 12.80 8.53 -3.55
C VAL A 159 11.28 8.55 -3.56
N GLN A 160 10.69 8.77 -2.39
CA GLN A 160 9.25 8.76 -2.19
C GLN A 160 8.73 10.18 -1.97
N GLU A 161 7.70 10.56 -2.71
CA GLU A 161 7.05 11.87 -2.64
C GLU A 161 5.57 11.73 -2.33
N TYR A 162 5.08 12.53 -1.40
CA TYR A 162 3.68 12.52 -0.98
C TYR A 162 2.94 13.75 -1.51
N GLY A 163 1.84 13.53 -2.23
CA GLY A 163 0.96 14.56 -2.76
C GLY A 163 -0.40 14.57 -2.06
N GLY A 164 -1.03 15.74 -1.92
CA GLY A 164 -2.34 15.87 -1.25
C GLY A 164 -2.29 15.76 0.28
N ILE A 165 -1.10 15.91 0.87
CA ILE A 165 -0.87 15.87 2.32
C ILE A 165 -0.75 17.29 2.89
N GLU A 166 -1.02 17.45 4.18
CA GLU A 166 -0.90 18.71 4.91
C GLU A 166 0.50 18.93 5.49
N GLY A 167 1.29 17.87 5.64
CA GLY A 167 2.67 17.95 6.09
C GLY A 167 3.36 16.61 6.20
N LEU A 168 4.69 16.63 6.06
CA LEU A 168 5.54 15.45 6.10
C LEU A 168 6.65 15.64 7.15
N ASP A 169 6.71 14.74 8.12
CA ASP A 169 7.77 14.70 9.12
C ASP A 169 8.53 13.37 9.04
N VAL A 170 9.76 13.43 8.55
CA VAL A 170 10.63 12.28 8.35
C VAL A 170 11.62 12.17 9.50
N LEU A 171 11.45 11.14 10.33
CA LEU A 171 12.34 10.78 11.42
C LEU A 171 13.07 9.48 11.06
N PRO A 172 14.27 9.19 11.62
CA PRO A 172 15.04 8.01 11.22
C PRO A 172 14.31 6.66 11.34
N LYS A 173 13.34 6.55 12.25
CA LYS A 173 12.59 5.31 12.52
C LYS A 173 11.09 5.42 12.22
N LYS A 174 10.64 6.55 11.66
CA LYS A 174 9.22 6.83 11.49
C LYS A 174 9.00 7.95 10.48
N VAL A 175 8.04 7.78 9.58
CA VAL A 175 7.51 8.87 8.76
C VAL A 175 6.12 9.21 9.28
N LYS A 176 5.84 10.48 9.53
CA LYS A 176 4.49 10.96 9.84
C LYS A 176 3.96 11.74 8.65
N ILE A 177 2.82 11.30 8.15
CA ILE A 177 2.11 11.89 7.01
C ILE A 177 0.85 12.54 7.56
N ARG A 178 0.83 13.87 7.61
CA ARG A 178 -0.34 14.63 8.08
C ARG A 178 -1.34 14.80 6.94
N THR A 179 -2.59 14.49 7.22
CA THR A 179 -3.71 14.55 6.28
C THR A 179 -4.92 15.18 6.97
N ALA A 180 -5.95 15.52 6.18
CA ALA A 180 -7.19 16.10 6.69
C ALA A 180 -7.91 15.24 7.73
N ILE A 181 -7.66 13.92 7.77
CA ILE A 181 -8.28 12.97 8.71
C ILE A 181 -7.36 12.58 9.88
N GLY A 182 -6.22 13.26 10.02
CA GLY A 182 -5.21 12.96 11.04
C GLY A 182 -3.87 12.53 10.47
N THR A 183 -3.03 11.95 11.33
CA THR A 183 -1.66 11.56 10.98
C THR A 183 -1.58 10.05 10.72
N LEU A 184 -1.10 9.69 9.54
CA LEU A 184 -0.69 8.33 9.20
C LEU A 184 0.79 8.17 9.53
N GLU A 185 1.18 6.99 10.02
CA GLU A 185 2.57 6.72 10.39
C GLU A 185 3.09 5.51 9.62
N GLU A 186 4.22 5.66 8.95
CA GLU A 186 5.06 4.54 8.52
C GLU A 186 6.09 4.26 9.62
N GLU A 187 6.19 3.00 10.04
CA GLU A 187 7.11 2.57 11.09
C GLU A 187 8.54 2.44 10.56
N MET A 188 9.47 1.94 11.38
CA MET A 188 10.87 1.83 10.97
C MET A 188 11.01 0.89 9.75
N PRO A 189 11.74 1.30 8.69
CA PRO A 189 11.88 0.48 7.51
C PRO A 189 12.66 -0.79 7.85
N TYR A 190 12.19 -1.92 7.31
CA TYR A 190 12.80 -3.22 7.49
C TYR A 190 13.45 -3.66 6.19
N ALA A 191 14.75 -3.98 6.24
CA ALA A 191 15.49 -4.43 5.07
C ALA A 191 16.24 -5.74 5.36
N TYR A 192 16.32 -6.64 4.38
CA TYR A 192 16.91 -7.95 4.58
C TYR A 192 17.41 -8.62 3.29
N GLN A 193 18.36 -9.54 3.44
CA GLN A 193 18.88 -10.44 2.41
C GLN A 193 18.74 -11.88 2.89
N GLY A 194 17.80 -12.62 2.31
CA GLY A 194 17.42 -13.95 2.83
C GLY A 194 16.94 -13.85 4.28
N SER A 195 17.71 -14.40 5.23
CA SER A 195 17.41 -14.31 6.66
C SER A 195 18.23 -13.25 7.41
N LYS A 196 19.09 -12.49 6.73
CA LYS A 196 19.98 -11.50 7.35
C LYS A 196 19.37 -10.12 7.26
N GLU A 197 19.12 -9.50 8.41
CA GLU A 197 18.67 -8.12 8.48
C GLU A 197 19.79 -7.15 8.05
N VAL A 198 19.41 -6.13 7.29
CA VAL A 198 20.23 -5.00 6.88
C VAL A 198 19.67 -3.77 7.57
N ARG A 199 20.53 -3.03 8.27
CA ARG A 199 20.11 -1.81 8.95
C ARG A 199 19.51 -0.82 7.95
N ALA A 200 18.29 -0.38 8.17
CA ALA A 200 17.64 0.67 7.40
C ALA A 200 17.16 1.79 8.32
N ARG A 201 17.10 3.02 7.78
CA ARG A 201 16.49 4.17 8.43
C ARG A 201 15.98 5.14 7.38
N TYR A 202 14.94 5.87 7.69
CA TYR A 202 14.55 6.96 6.81
C TYR A 202 15.53 8.12 6.89
N GLN A 203 15.61 8.85 5.80
CA GLN A 203 16.35 10.09 5.67
C GLN A 203 15.44 11.13 5.03
N ARG A 204 15.36 12.29 5.67
CA ARG A 204 14.61 13.44 5.15
C ARG A 204 15.35 14.03 3.95
N GLY A 205 14.67 14.14 2.80
CA GLY A 205 15.10 15.01 1.71
C GLY A 205 14.52 16.43 1.88
N LYS A 206 14.26 17.14 0.78
CA LYS A 206 13.60 18.46 0.87
C LYS A 206 12.12 18.32 1.25
N ASP A 207 11.38 17.60 0.40
CA ASP A 207 9.95 17.30 0.54
C ASP A 207 9.65 15.81 0.23
N GLU A 208 10.66 14.97 0.47
CA GLU A 208 10.71 13.56 0.05
C GLU A 208 11.24 12.67 1.18
N VAL A 209 10.88 11.38 1.14
CA VAL A 209 11.42 10.33 2.00
C VAL A 209 12.44 9.52 1.21
N ARG A 210 13.62 9.35 1.78
CA ARG A 210 14.68 8.46 1.28
C ARG A 210 14.97 7.37 2.31
N ILE A 211 15.59 6.29 1.87
CA ILE A 211 16.02 5.19 2.74
C ILE A 211 17.54 5.13 2.76
N ASN A 212 18.12 5.17 3.95
CA ASN A 212 19.56 5.02 4.17
C ASN A 212 19.86 3.64 4.74
N LEU A 213 20.65 2.88 4.01
CA LEU A 213 20.99 1.50 4.32
C LEU A 213 22.38 1.39 4.96
N GLY A 214 22.56 0.41 5.84
CA GLY A 214 23.86 -0.05 6.31
C GLY A 214 24.58 -0.89 5.26
N ALA A 215 25.71 -1.49 5.65
CA ALA A 215 26.43 -2.40 4.76
C ALA A 215 25.62 -3.69 4.48
N TYR A 216 25.59 -4.09 3.22
CA TYR A 216 24.96 -5.32 2.73
C TYR A 216 25.77 -5.91 1.58
N ASP A 217 25.47 -7.15 1.18
CA ASP A 217 26.15 -7.83 0.07
C ASP A 217 25.50 -7.45 -1.26
N GLN A 218 26.17 -6.66 -2.10
CA GLN A 218 25.61 -6.19 -3.38
C GLN A 218 25.42 -7.29 -4.42
N SER A 219 25.93 -8.50 -4.19
CA SER A 219 25.72 -9.66 -5.07
C SER A 219 24.41 -10.41 -4.78
N GLN A 220 23.71 -10.06 -3.70
CA GLN A 220 22.46 -10.68 -3.28
C GLN A 220 21.29 -9.72 -3.40
N THR A 221 20.11 -10.25 -3.72
CA THR A 221 18.86 -9.47 -3.70
C THR A 221 18.61 -8.90 -2.30
N LEU A 222 18.31 -7.61 -2.25
CA LEU A 222 17.90 -6.89 -1.05
C LEU A 222 16.41 -6.59 -1.13
N THR A 223 15.66 -6.93 -0.08
CA THR A 223 14.25 -6.53 0.04
C THR A 223 14.14 -5.41 1.09
N ILE A 224 13.34 -4.39 0.81
CA ILE A 224 13.08 -3.25 1.71
C ILE A 224 11.57 -3.07 1.83
N ASP A 225 11.02 -3.26 3.03
CA ASP A 225 9.64 -2.98 3.46
C ASP A 225 9.67 -1.64 4.21
N PRO A 226 9.24 -0.52 3.59
CA PRO A 226 9.33 0.80 4.19
C PRO A 226 8.46 0.98 5.43
#